data_AF-A0A522S4K3-F1
#
_entry.id   AF-A0A522S4K3-F1
#
_cell.length_a   1.000
_cell.length_b   1.000
_cell.length_c   1.000
_cell.angle_alpha   90.00
_cell.angle_beta   90.00
_cell.angle_gamma   90.00
#
_symmetry.space_group_name_H-M   'P 1'
#
loop_
_entity.id
_entity.type
_entity.pdbx_description
1 polymer ?
#
loop_
_entity_poly.entity_id
_entity_poly.type
_entity_poly.pdbx_seq_one_letter_code
_entity_poly.pdbx_strand_id
1 'polypeptide(L)'
;FLTIVPGILLTLIGWIVGSAVFAAYLERFSSYVTTYAGLASIMIAIVFLYIVSAIFIMGGELNAAIARFAAARRRVSGSGVQRGAVREKAVREKDASESSP
;
A
#
# COMPACT_ATOMS: atom_id res chain seq x y z
N PHE A 1 -10.48 -5.50 -6.62
CA PHE A 1 -10.52 -6.16 -5.30
C PHE A 1 -9.30 -7.03 -5.03
N LEU A 2 -8.88 -7.92 -5.93
CA LEU A 2 -7.70 -8.78 -5.69
C LEU A 2 -6.37 -8.02 -5.46
N THR A 3 -6.24 -6.79 -5.96
CA THR A 3 -5.00 -5.99 -5.84
C THR A 3 -4.71 -5.46 -4.44
N ILE A 4 -5.70 -5.43 -3.54
CA ILE A 4 -5.53 -4.97 -2.15
C ILE A 4 -5.37 -6.13 -1.15
N VAL A 5 -5.66 -7.36 -1.59
CA VAL A 5 -5.54 -8.58 -0.77
C VAL A 5 -4.12 -8.77 -0.23
N PRO A 6 -3.03 -8.52 -1.00
CA PRO A 6 -1.67 -8.70 -0.49
C PRO A 6 -1.37 -7.83 0.74
N GLY A 7 -1.76 -6.55 0.73
CA GLY A 7 -1.59 -5.67 1.89
C GLY A 7 -2.46 -6.07 3.06
N ILE A 8 -3.70 -6.52 2.82
CA ILE A 8 -4.60 -7.03 3.88
C ILE A 8 -3.98 -8.25 4.58
N LEU A 9 -3.47 -9.22 3.81
CA LEU A 9 -2.81 -10.40 4.38
C LEU A 9 -1.58 -10.03 5.20
N LEU A 10 -0.75 -9.11 4.69
CA LEU A 10 0.40 -8.60 5.44
C LEU A 10 -0.03 -7.96 6.76
N THR A 11 -1.04 -7.08 6.73
CA THR A 11 -1.56 -6.42 7.94
C THR A 11 -2.09 -7.44 8.95
N LEU A 12 -2.87 -8.44 8.51
CA LEU A 12 -3.44 -9.45 9.40
C LEU A 12 -2.37 -10.33 10.04
N ILE A 13 -1.42 -10.84 9.23
CA ILE A 13 -0.32 -11.67 9.73
C ILE A 13 0.54 -10.86 10.70
N GLY A 14 0.92 -9.65 10.29
CA GLY A 14 1.70 -8.73 11.12
C GLY A 14 1.01 -8.42 12.43
N TRP A 15 -0.32 -8.20 12.41
CA TRP A 15 -1.10 -7.93 13.61
C TRP A 15 -1.16 -9.11 14.58
N ILE A 16 -1.38 -10.32 14.08
CA ILE A 16 -1.38 -11.53 14.91
C ILE A 16 0.00 -11.76 15.54
N VAL A 17 1.06 -11.71 14.72
CA VAL A 17 2.44 -11.91 15.18
C VAL A 17 2.85 -10.81 16.16
N GLY A 18 2.58 -9.55 15.82
CA GLY A 18 2.88 -8.39 16.65
C GLY A 18 2.16 -8.43 17.99
N SER A 19 0.89 -8.82 18.01
CA SER A 19 0.12 -8.98 19.24
C SER A 19 0.65 -10.13 20.10
N ALA A 20 1.01 -11.27 19.49
CA ALA A 20 1.59 -12.40 20.20
C ALA A 20 2.96 -12.06 20.82
N VAL A 21 3.84 -11.39 20.06
CA VAL A 21 5.13 -10.90 20.55
C VAL A 21 4.93 -9.90 21.67
N PHE A 22 3.98 -8.99 21.53
CA PHE A 22 3.65 -8.01 22.57
C PHE A 22 3.12 -8.66 23.85
N ALA A 23 2.25 -9.67 23.73
CA ALA A 23 1.77 -10.44 24.88
C ALA A 23 2.92 -11.13 25.63
N ALA A 24 3.82 -11.81 24.91
CA ALA A 24 5.00 -12.44 25.51
C ALA A 24 5.96 -11.41 26.16
N TYR A 25 6.01 -10.19 25.62
CA TYR A 25 6.76 -9.09 26.23
C TYR A 25 6.13 -8.65 27.57
N LEU A 26 4.79 -8.53 27.64
CA LEU A 26 4.09 -8.16 28.88
C LEU A 26 4.29 -9.17 30.00
N GLU A 27 4.36 -10.47 29.69
CA GLU A 27 4.64 -11.51 30.68
C GLU A 27 6.00 -11.30 31.38
N ARG A 28 7.03 -10.86 30.64
CA ARG A 28 8.34 -10.52 31.24
C ARG A 28 8.31 -9.20 32.01
N PHE A 29 7.44 -8.26 31.63
CA PHE A 29 7.38 -6.93 32.23
C PHE A 29 6.42 -6.79 33.43
N SER A 30 5.74 -7.87 33.82
CA SER A 30 4.78 -7.90 34.92
C SER A 30 5.31 -7.27 36.23
N SER A 31 6.56 -7.53 36.63
CA SER A 31 7.14 -6.93 37.85
C SER A 31 7.38 -5.42 37.76
N TYR A 32 7.64 -4.87 36.56
CA TYR A 32 7.78 -3.42 36.38
C TYR A 32 6.43 -2.69 36.46
N VAL A 33 5.36 -3.35 36.01
CA VAL A 33 3.99 -2.82 36.10
C VAL A 33 3.58 -2.60 37.56
N THR A 34 3.98 -3.49 38.47
CA THR A 34 3.67 -3.36 39.90
C THR A 34 4.33 -2.14 40.54
N THR A 35 5.56 -1.81 40.14
CA THR A 35 6.34 -0.70 40.73
C THR A 35 5.94 0.68 40.20
N TYR A 36 5.62 0.76 38.90
CA TYR A 36 5.32 2.04 38.22
C TYR A 36 3.84 2.25 37.90
N ALA A 37 2.99 1.30 38.29
CA ALA A 37 1.53 1.35 38.24
C ALA A 37 0.98 2.04 36.98
N GLY A 38 0.20 3.13 37.14
CA GLY A 38 -0.52 3.79 36.04
C GLY A 38 0.34 4.31 34.88
N LEU A 39 1.61 4.66 35.13
CA LEU A 39 2.53 5.07 34.05
C LEU A 39 2.89 3.89 33.13
N ALA A 40 2.99 2.68 33.70
CA ALA A 40 3.26 1.48 32.93
C ALA A 40 2.12 1.17 31.95
N SER A 41 0.86 1.32 32.38
CA SER A 41 -0.32 1.08 31.52
C SER A 41 -0.37 2.01 30.31
N ILE A 42 -0.07 3.29 30.48
CA ILE A 42 -0.02 4.26 29.37
C ILE A 42 1.10 3.90 28.39
N MET A 43 2.28 3.55 28.90
CA MET A 43 3.40 3.13 28.05
C MET A 43 3.09 1.85 27.27
N ILE A 44 2.48 0.85 27.91
CA ILE A 44 1.99 -0.37 27.27
C ILE A 44 1.05 -0.02 26.12
N ALA A 45 0.06 0.85 26.37
CA ALA A 45 -0.90 1.24 25.35
C ALA A 45 -0.22 1.95 24.17
N ILE A 46 0.71 2.87 24.42
CA ILE A 46 1.42 3.59 23.36
C ILE A 46 2.30 2.65 22.53
N VAL A 47 3.03 1.73 23.17
CA VAL A 47 3.84 0.74 22.44
C VAL A 47 2.96 -0.19 21.61
N PHE A 48 1.84 -0.65 22.16
CA PHE A 48 0.89 -1.48 21.41
C PHE A 48 0.32 -0.73 20.19
N LEU A 49 -0.17 0.50 20.40
CA LEU A 49 -0.71 1.33 19.33
C LEU A 49 0.36 1.70 18.30
N TYR A 50 1.62 1.88 18.71
CA TYR A 50 2.74 2.09 17.81
C TYR A 50 2.95 0.87 16.90
N ILE A 51 2.99 -0.34 17.47
CA ILE A 51 3.13 -1.60 16.71
C ILE A 51 1.98 -1.74 15.71
N VAL A 52 0.74 -1.55 16.17
CA VAL A 52 -0.44 -1.61 15.30
C VAL A 52 -0.33 -0.57 14.17
N SER A 53 0.00 0.67 14.50
CA SER A 53 0.15 1.75 13.50
C SER A 53 1.22 1.41 12.46
N ALA A 54 2.37 0.88 12.88
CA ALA A 54 3.44 0.49 11.97
C ALA A 54 2.99 -0.62 10.99
N ILE A 55 2.26 -1.62 11.48
CA ILE A 55 1.71 -2.72 10.65
C ILE A 55 0.69 -2.19 9.64
N PHE A 56 -0.20 -1.28 10.07
CA PHE A 56 -1.20 -0.67 9.20
C PHE A 56 -0.58 0.20 8.11
N ILE A 57 0.42 1.01 8.46
CA ILE A 57 1.17 1.83 7.50
C ILE A 57 1.84 0.92 6.47
N MET A 58 2.54 -0.13 6.91
CA MET A 58 3.23 -1.05 6.00
C MET A 58 2.27 -1.76 5.02
N GLY A 59 1.13 -2.26 5.49
CA GLY A 59 0.12 -2.88 4.61
C GLY A 59 -0.54 -1.87 3.65
N GLY A 60 -0.76 -0.65 4.11
CA GLY A 60 -1.26 0.45 3.29
C GLY A 60 -0.28 0.87 2.19
N GLU A 61 1.00 1.00 2.53
CA GLU A 61 2.07 1.30 1.58
C GLU A 61 2.23 0.22 0.51
N LEU A 62 2.14 -1.06 0.90
CA LEU A 62 2.17 -2.16 -0.07
C LEU A 62 1.00 -2.07 -1.05
N ASN A 63 -0.21 -1.82 -0.56
CA ASN A 63 -1.39 -1.63 -1.42
C ASN A 63 -1.24 -0.40 -2.34
N ALA A 64 -0.71 0.70 -1.81
CA ALA A 64 -0.44 1.90 -2.59
C ALA A 64 0.63 1.65 -3.67
N ALA A 65 1.70 0.91 -3.35
CA ALA A 65 2.75 0.54 -4.29
C ALA A 65 2.17 -0.32 -5.44
N ILE A 66 1.39 -1.36 -5.12
CA ILE A 66 0.74 -2.21 -6.12
C ILE A 66 -0.17 -1.38 -7.04
N ALA A 67 -0.97 -0.48 -6.47
CA ALA A 67 -1.84 0.41 -7.23
C ALA A 67 -1.05 1.33 -8.18
N ARG A 68 0.06 1.91 -7.70
CA ARG A 68 0.95 2.75 -8.50
C ARG A 68 1.57 1.98 -9.67
N PHE A 69 2.08 0.77 -9.43
CA PHE A 69 2.63 -0.09 -10.49
C PHE A 69 1.58 -0.50 -11.53
N ALA A 70 0.36 -0.82 -11.09
CA ALA A 70 -0.75 -1.13 -11.99
C ALA A 70 -1.14 0.09 -12.86
N ALA A 71 -1.21 1.27 -12.26
CA ALA A 71 -1.51 2.51 -12.98
C ALA A 71 -0.40 2.86 -13.99
N ALA A 72 0.88 2.72 -13.62
CA ALA A 72 2.00 2.96 -14.51
C ALA A 72 1.97 2.05 -15.75
N ARG A 73 1.70 0.75 -15.58
CA ARG A 73 1.55 -0.19 -16.70
C ARG A 73 0.43 0.20 -17.66
N ARG A 74 -0.71 0.66 -17.14
CA ARG A 74 -1.84 1.13 -17.97
C ARG A 74 -1.49 2.36 -18.77
N ARG A 75 -0.72 3.30 -18.22
CA ARG A 75 -0.27 4.50 -18.94
C ARG A 75 0.60 4.13 -20.14
N VAL A 76 1.59 3.25 -19.95
CA VAL A 76 2.46 2.81 -21.06
C VAL A 76 1.66 2.15 -22.19
N SER A 77 0.71 1.28 -21.85
CA SER A 77 -0.17 0.65 -22.84
C SER A 77 -1.07 1.67 -23.54
N GLY A 78 -1.67 2.61 -22.80
CA GLY A 78 -2.53 3.66 -23.37
C GLY A 78 -1.77 4.67 -24.24
N SER A 79 -0.54 5.04 -23.87
CA SER A 79 0.31 5.95 -24.65
C SER A 79 0.66 5.36 -26.02
N GLY A 80 0.87 4.05 -26.11
CA GLY A 80 1.11 3.35 -27.38
C GLY A 80 -0.12 3.39 -28.31
N VAL A 81 -1.29 3.11 -27.75
CA VAL A 81 -2.58 3.16 -28.48
C VAL A 81 -2.87 4.57 -28.98
N GLN A 82 -2.65 5.58 -28.12
CA GLN A 82 -2.95 6.96 -28.46
C GLN A 82 -1.97 7.53 -29.50
N ARG A 83 -0.68 7.17 -29.44
CA ARG A 83 0.29 7.48 -30.51
C ARG A 83 -0.09 6.86 -31.84
N GLY A 84 -0.55 5.60 -31.84
CA GLY A 84 -1.01 4.90 -33.04
C GLY A 84 -2.18 5.63 -33.69
N ALA A 85 -3.22 5.91 -32.91
CA ALA A 85 -4.42 6.61 -33.40
C ALA A 85 -4.13 8.04 -33.90
N VAL A 86 -3.23 8.78 -33.24
CA VAL A 86 -2.82 10.13 -33.69
C VAL A 86 -2.05 10.05 -35.00
N ARG A 87 -1.13 9.07 -35.13
CA ARG A 87 -0.36 8.87 -36.36
C ARG A 87 -1.25 8.44 -37.53
N GLU A 88 -2.22 7.57 -37.28
CA GLU A 88 -3.20 7.14 -38.28
C GLU A 88 -4.06 8.32 -38.77
N LYS A 89 -4.55 9.17 -37.87
CA LYS A 89 -5.27 10.40 -38.25
C LYS A 89 -4.41 11.36 -39.08
N ALA A 90 -3.15 11.56 -38.68
CA ALA A 90 -2.23 12.44 -39.40
C ALA A 90 -1.89 11.94 -40.81
N VAL A 91 -1.81 10.61 -41.00
CA VAL A 91 -1.64 10.00 -42.33
C VAL A 91 -2.89 10.23 -43.17
N ARG A 92 -4.07 9.94 -42.61
CA ARG A 92 -5.36 10.09 -43.31
C ARG A 92 -5.69 11.54 -43.70
N GLU A 93 -5.25 12.50 -42.89
CA GLU A 93 -5.38 13.93 -43.16
C GLU A 93 -4.43 14.41 -44.26
N LYS A 94 -3.20 13.89 -44.29
CA LYS A 94 -2.28 14.10 -45.43
C LYS A 94 -2.86 13.54 -46.73
N ASP A 95 -3.34 12.29 -46.71
CA ASP A 95 -3.92 11.64 -47.89
C ASP A 95 -5.16 12.39 -48.43
N ALA A 96 -5.97 12.98 -47.53
CA ALA A 96 -7.12 13.79 -47.91
C ALA A 96 -6.74 15.17 -48.49
N SER A 97 -5.60 15.74 -48.06
CA SER A 97 -5.09 17.01 -48.59
C SER A 97 -4.42 16.88 -49.96
N GLU A 98 -3.89 15.70 -50.27
CA GLU A 98 -3.15 15.42 -51.52
C GLU A 98 -4.10 14.95 -52.65
N SER A 99 -5.35 14.61 -52.33
CA SER A 99 -6.36 14.15 -53.30
C SER A 99 -7.29 15.25 -53.85
N SER A 100 -7.12 16.52 -53.45
CA SER A 100 -7.89 17.65 -53.99
C SER A 100 -7.03 18.47 -54.95
N PRO A 101 -7.20 18.31 -56.28
CA PRO A 101 -6.57 19.16 -57.30
C PRO A 101 -7.19 20.56 -57.39
#